data_AF-A0A3Q9XWR1-F1
#
_entry.id   AF-A0A3Q9XWR1-F1
#
_cell.length_a   1.000
_cell.length_b   1.000
_cell.length_c   1.000
_cell.angle_alpha   90.00
_cell.angle_beta   90.00
_cell.angle_gamma   90.00
#
_symmetry.space_group_name_H-M   'P 1'
#
loop_
_entity.id
_entity.type
_entity.pdbx_description
1 polymer ?
#
loop_
_entity_poly.entity_id
_entity_poly.type
_entity_poly.pdbx_seq_one_letter_code
_entity_poly.pdbx_strand_id
1 'polypeptide(L)'
;MFNFIYRILRRFRYPVSLPEDIAHALGVEFSYGLTFEEFVAQLQCPQLRSTRLKKYMPRQQAEEAFKSALRIDRFSQKSLFSYYFNEGWMEFILQFDEQGCLRRVYLQHKYIPEEMGLEILLSAQN
;
A
#
# COMPACT_ATOMS: atom_id res chain seq x y z
N MET A 1 8.80 -14.29 -19.23
CA MET A 1 9.49 -13.42 -20.20
C MET A 1 8.73 -12.10 -20.43
N PHE A 2 7.42 -12.13 -20.73
CA PHE A 2 6.60 -10.90 -20.89
C PHE A 2 6.66 -9.94 -19.69
N ASN A 3 6.55 -10.44 -18.45
CA ASN A 3 6.53 -9.58 -17.25
C ASN A 3 7.81 -8.75 -17.03
N PHE A 4 8.97 -9.21 -17.51
CA PHE A 4 10.23 -8.48 -17.34
C PHE A 4 10.31 -7.27 -18.26
N ILE A 5 9.89 -7.42 -19.52
CA ILE A 5 9.85 -6.34 -20.51
C ILE A 5 8.85 -5.26 -20.07
N TYR A 6 7.65 -5.64 -19.62
CA TYR A 6 6.66 -4.70 -19.09
C TYR A 6 7.17 -3.94 -17.85
N ARG A 7 7.88 -4.63 -16.95
CA ARG A 7 8.49 -3.98 -15.78
C ARG A 7 9.54 -2.95 -16.16
N ILE A 8 10.36 -3.22 -17.18
CA ILE A 8 11.34 -2.25 -17.70
C ILE A 8 10.63 -1.05 -18.33
N LEU A 9 9.62 -1.27 -19.18
CA LEU A 9 8.85 -0.19 -19.79
C LEU A 9 8.17 0.69 -18.74
N ARG A 10 7.63 0.09 -17.68
CA ARG A 10 7.03 0.83 -16.56
C ARG A 10 8.03 1.62 -15.74
N ARG A 11 9.31 1.24 -15.69
CA ARG A 11 10.35 2.05 -15.03
C ARG A 11 10.59 3.38 -15.75
N PHE A 12 10.30 3.48 -17.05
CA PHE A 12 10.29 4.77 -17.73
C PHE A 12 9.12 5.66 -17.32
N ARG A 13 7.94 5.06 -17.04
CA ARG A 13 6.77 5.79 -16.57
C ARG A 13 6.84 6.12 -15.09
N TYR A 14 7.31 5.19 -14.25
CA TYR A 14 7.42 5.36 -12.80
C TYR A 14 8.86 5.03 -12.36
N PRO A 15 9.76 6.02 -12.38
CA PRO A 15 11.18 5.79 -12.10
C PRO A 15 11.44 5.40 -10.64
N VAL A 16 10.60 5.88 -9.71
CA VAL A 16 10.80 5.75 -8.26
C VAL A 16 10.06 4.53 -7.70
N SER A 17 8.75 4.61 -7.54
CA SER A 17 7.89 3.53 -7.04
C SER A 17 7.08 2.90 -8.16
N LEU A 18 6.77 1.60 -8.05
CA LEU A 18 5.91 0.89 -8.99
C LEU A 18 4.55 0.59 -8.32
N PRO A 19 3.41 0.63 -9.05
CA PRO A 19 2.13 0.16 -8.52
C PRO A 19 2.20 -1.27 -7.99
N GLU A 20 3.05 -2.10 -8.60
CA GLU A 20 3.40 -3.45 -8.18
C GLU A 20 3.94 -3.52 -6.75
N ASP A 21 4.69 -2.50 -6.30
CA ASP A 21 5.23 -2.46 -4.94
C ASP A 21 4.11 -2.36 -3.90
N ILE A 22 3.07 -1.58 -4.22
CA ILE A 22 1.88 -1.42 -3.39
C ILE A 22 1.02 -2.67 -3.43
N ALA A 23 0.79 -3.22 -4.62
CA ALA A 23 0.02 -4.44 -4.77
C ALA A 23 0.65 -5.60 -3.97
N HIS A 24 1.98 -5.71 -4.01
CA HIS A 24 2.73 -6.67 -3.21
C HIS A 24 2.66 -6.37 -1.70
N ALA A 25 2.70 -5.10 -1.28
CA ALA A 25 2.56 -4.74 0.13
C ALA A 25 1.19 -5.13 0.70
N LEU A 26 0.12 -4.91 -0.07
CA LEU A 26 -1.25 -5.26 0.32
C LEU A 26 -1.61 -6.72 0.04
N GLY A 27 -0.85 -7.41 -0.83
CA GLY A 27 -1.20 -8.75 -1.31
C GLY A 27 -2.47 -8.75 -2.17
N VAL A 28 -2.63 -7.73 -3.02
CA VAL A 28 -3.76 -7.64 -3.98
C VAL A 28 -3.28 -7.99 -5.38
N GLU A 29 -4.16 -8.53 -6.19
CA GLU A 29 -3.84 -8.84 -7.58
C GLU A 29 -3.56 -7.57 -8.38
N PHE A 30 -2.49 -7.62 -9.19
CA PHE A 30 -2.07 -6.51 -10.03
C PHE A 30 -2.02 -6.94 -11.49
N SER A 31 -2.65 -6.15 -12.36
CA SER A 31 -2.59 -6.33 -13.81
C SER A 31 -1.70 -5.28 -14.46
N TYR A 32 -0.72 -5.73 -15.25
CA TYR A 32 0.22 -4.85 -15.97
C TYR A 32 -0.43 -3.94 -17.01
N GLY A 33 -1.70 -4.15 -17.35
CA GLY A 33 -2.47 -3.29 -18.25
C GLY A 33 -3.07 -2.05 -17.58
N LEU A 34 -3.15 -2.02 -16.24
CA LEU A 34 -3.83 -0.93 -15.53
C LEU A 34 -3.00 0.36 -15.54
N THR A 35 -3.67 1.46 -15.82
CA THR A 35 -3.22 2.82 -15.54
C THR A 35 -3.14 3.07 -14.03
N PHE A 36 -2.47 4.15 -13.62
CA PHE A 36 -2.40 4.52 -12.21
C PHE A 36 -3.78 4.81 -11.63
N GLU A 37 -4.63 5.54 -12.37
CA GLU A 37 -5.99 5.90 -11.95
C GLU A 37 -6.88 4.67 -11.77
N GLU A 38 -6.82 3.71 -12.70
CA GLU A 38 -7.53 2.44 -12.57
C GLU A 38 -7.03 1.62 -11.37
N PHE A 39 -5.72 1.64 -11.12
CA PHE A 39 -5.16 1.00 -9.93
C PHE A 39 -5.66 1.65 -8.64
N VAL A 40 -5.69 2.99 -8.56
CA VAL A 40 -6.25 3.69 -7.40
C VAL A 40 -7.74 3.39 -7.24
N ALA A 41 -8.51 3.37 -8.33
CA ALA A 41 -9.93 3.01 -8.30
C ALA A 41 -10.16 1.57 -7.80
N GLN A 42 -9.27 0.63 -8.17
CA GLN A 42 -9.29 -0.72 -7.62
C GLN A 42 -9.06 -0.72 -6.11
N LEU A 43 -8.11 0.08 -5.60
CA LEU A 43 -7.84 0.21 -4.16
C LEU A 43 -9.05 0.77 -3.39
N GLN A 44 -9.82 1.67 -4.00
CA GLN A 44 -11.05 2.24 -3.44
C GLN A 44 -12.23 1.25 -3.39
N CYS A 45 -12.10 0.06 -3.96
CA CYS A 45 -13.15 -0.97 -3.89
C CYS A 45 -13.45 -1.35 -2.43
N PRO A 46 -14.70 -1.19 -1.93
CA PRO A 46 -15.03 -1.45 -0.53
C PRO A 46 -14.84 -2.91 -0.10
N GLN A 47 -14.79 -3.83 -1.06
CA GLN A 47 -14.57 -5.26 -0.82
C GLN A 47 -13.08 -5.64 -0.83
N LEU A 48 -12.19 -4.72 -1.23
CA LEU A 48 -10.76 -4.97 -1.28
C LEU A 48 -10.23 -5.21 0.13
N ARG A 49 -9.66 -6.39 0.31
CA ARG A 49 -9.08 -6.84 1.56
C ARG A 49 -7.64 -7.21 1.34
N SER A 50 -6.78 -6.74 2.23
CA SER A 50 -5.38 -7.13 2.22
C SER A 50 -5.24 -8.60 2.62
N THR A 51 -4.57 -9.39 1.78
CA THR A 51 -4.22 -10.78 2.09
C THR A 51 -2.92 -10.88 2.86
N ARG A 52 -2.05 -9.86 2.75
CA ARG A 52 -0.74 -9.81 3.40
C ARG A 52 -0.77 -9.15 4.78
N LEU A 53 -1.69 -8.22 4.99
CA LEU A 53 -1.89 -7.54 6.26
C LEU A 53 -3.09 -8.12 7.01
N LYS A 54 -2.85 -8.54 8.25
CA LYS A 54 -3.85 -9.14 9.14
C LYS A 54 -4.08 -8.24 10.33
N LYS A 55 -5.32 -8.18 10.78
CA LYS A 55 -5.65 -7.52 12.05
C LYS A 55 -4.86 -8.23 13.16
N TYR A 56 -4.35 -7.45 14.11
CA TYR A 56 -3.49 -7.89 15.22
C TYR A 56 -2.12 -8.44 14.83
N MET A 57 -1.69 -8.34 13.56
CA MET A 57 -0.35 -8.79 13.21
C MET A 57 0.71 -7.94 13.94
N PRO A 58 1.83 -8.53 14.40
CA PRO A 58 2.89 -7.77 15.06
C PRO A 58 3.45 -6.67 14.16
N ARG A 59 3.79 -5.52 14.75
CA ARG A 59 4.33 -4.35 14.04
C ARG A 59 5.44 -4.71 13.07
N GLN A 60 6.46 -5.44 13.51
CA GLN A 60 7.58 -5.83 12.66
C GLN A 60 7.13 -6.56 11.38
N GLN A 61 6.15 -7.46 11.49
CA GLN A 61 5.62 -8.19 10.34
C GLN A 61 4.80 -7.28 9.41
N ALA A 62 4.02 -6.36 9.99
CA ALA A 62 3.24 -5.40 9.23
C ALA A 62 4.13 -4.44 8.43
N GLU A 63 5.17 -3.91 9.07
CA GLU A 63 6.10 -2.96 8.44
C GLU A 63 6.96 -3.62 7.35
N GLU A 64 7.34 -4.89 7.53
CA GLU A 64 8.09 -5.65 6.51
C GLU A 64 7.32 -5.78 5.20
N ALA A 65 5.98 -5.71 5.23
CA ALA A 65 5.16 -5.71 4.02
C ALA A 65 5.48 -4.51 3.11
N PHE A 66 5.85 -3.37 3.71
CA PHE A 66 6.09 -2.08 3.06
C PHE A 66 7.56 -1.70 2.93
N LYS A 67 8.48 -2.67 3.05
CA LYS A 67 9.94 -2.40 2.96
C LYS A 67 10.41 -1.76 1.64
N SER A 68 9.57 -1.81 0.60
CA SER A 68 9.80 -1.17 -0.70
C SER A 68 9.44 0.31 -0.73
N ALA A 69 8.85 0.85 0.34
CA ALA A 69 8.51 2.26 0.43
C ALA A 69 9.77 3.13 0.35
N LEU A 70 9.64 4.26 -0.33
CA LEU A 70 10.74 5.21 -0.48
C LEU A 70 11.12 5.84 0.87
N ARG A 71 10.11 6.12 1.70
CA ARG A 71 10.27 6.71 3.02
C ARG A 71 9.45 5.94 4.04
N ILE A 72 10.05 5.74 5.22
CA ILE A 72 9.43 5.05 6.35
C ILE A 72 9.65 5.89 7.61
N ASP A 73 8.58 6.48 8.15
CA ASP A 73 8.62 7.19 9.44
C ASP A 73 7.90 6.35 10.50
N ARG A 74 8.58 6.12 11.62
CA ARG A 74 8.06 5.32 12.74
C ARG A 74 7.76 6.22 13.93
N PHE A 75 6.55 6.09 14.45
CA PHE A 75 6.09 6.77 15.67
C PHE A 75 5.66 5.71 16.69
N SER A 76 5.29 6.13 17.90
CA SER A 76 4.91 5.20 18.98
C SER A 76 3.80 4.21 18.55
N GLN A 77 2.65 4.73 18.12
CA GLN A 77 1.47 3.92 17.75
C GLN A 77 1.14 3.92 16.26
N LYS A 78 2.04 4.48 15.42
CA LYS A 78 1.82 4.53 13.98
C LYS A 78 3.12 4.42 13.20
N SER A 79 3.01 3.97 11.96
CA SER A 79 4.09 4.04 10.96
C SER A 79 3.53 4.57 9.66
N LEU A 80 4.30 5.44 9.01
CA LEU A 80 3.98 6.07 7.73
C LEU A 80 4.93 5.53 6.66
N PHE A 81 4.37 5.09 5.54
CA PHE A 81 5.10 4.58 4.38
C PHE A 81 4.72 5.41 3.17
N SER A 82 5.69 6.10 2.56
CA SER A 82 5.44 6.98 1.42
C SER A 82 6.05 6.40 0.16
N TYR A 83 5.23 6.30 -0.89
CA TYR A 83 5.61 5.95 -2.26
C TYR A 83 5.43 7.17 -3.15
N TYR A 84 6.34 7.38 -4.10
CA TYR A 84 6.28 8.52 -4.99
C TYR A 84 6.03 8.07 -6.44
N PHE A 85 4.95 8.60 -7.02
CA PHE A 85 4.57 8.43 -8.41
C PHE A 85 4.54 9.80 -9.10
N ASN A 86 4.44 9.82 -10.43
CA ASN A 86 4.29 11.09 -11.17
C ASN A 86 2.98 11.79 -10.80
N GLU A 87 1.96 11.02 -10.44
CA GLU A 87 0.67 11.47 -9.98
C GLU A 87 0.71 12.02 -8.54
N GLY A 88 1.79 11.79 -7.79
CA GLY A 88 2.02 12.36 -6.47
C GLY A 88 2.38 11.30 -5.41
N TRP A 89 2.30 11.73 -4.15
CA TRP A 89 2.56 10.87 -3.00
C TRP A 89 1.37 9.96 -2.73
N MET A 90 1.66 8.67 -2.59
CA MET A 90 0.74 7.68 -2.07
C MET A 90 1.27 7.16 -0.74
N GLU A 91 0.50 7.36 0.32
CA GLU A 91 0.96 7.17 1.68
C GLU A 91 0.09 6.16 2.43
N PHE A 92 0.74 5.25 3.15
CA PHE A 92 0.08 4.27 4.00
C PHE A 92 0.38 4.55 5.46
N ILE A 93 -0.67 4.69 6.25
CA ILE A 93 -0.59 4.85 7.71
C ILE A 93 -1.03 3.55 8.37
N LEU A 94 -0.09 2.85 8.98
CA LEU A 94 -0.36 1.70 9.83
C LEU A 94 -0.58 2.19 11.25
N GLN A 95 -1.73 1.86 11.84
CA GLN A 95 -2.04 2.15 13.24
C GLN A 95 -1.92 0.88 14.09
N PHE A 96 -1.25 0.99 15.22
CA PHE A 96 -1.01 -0.10 16.16
C PHE A 96 -1.65 0.20 17.51
N ASP A 97 -1.97 -0.84 18.27
CA ASP A 97 -2.33 -0.70 19.68
C ASP A 97 -1.09 -0.53 20.58
N GLU A 98 -1.31 -0.44 21.89
CA GLU A 98 -0.26 -0.32 22.90
C GLU A 98 0.67 -1.54 22.95
N GLN A 99 0.22 -2.70 22.47
CA GLN A 99 1.00 -3.93 22.38
C GLN A 99 1.79 -4.01 21.06
N GLY A 100 1.67 -3.02 20.17
CA GLY A 100 2.33 -3.00 18.87
C GLY A 100 1.69 -3.93 17.85
N CYS A 101 0.41 -4.24 17.99
CA CYS A 101 -0.35 -5.08 17.05
C CYS A 101 -1.18 -4.22 16.10
N LEU A 102 -1.16 -4.55 14.80
CA LEU A 102 -1.81 -3.78 13.75
C LEU A 102 -3.33 -3.73 13.94
N ARG A 103 -3.92 -2.54 13.91
CA ARG A 103 -5.37 -2.36 14.05
C ARG A 103 -6.02 -1.87 12.79
N ARG A 104 -5.42 -0.91 12.10
CA ARG A 104 -5.98 -0.25 10.92
C ARG A 104 -4.88 0.17 9.95
N VAL A 105 -5.26 0.28 8.69
CA VAL A 105 -4.40 0.79 7.62
C VAL A 105 -5.19 1.83 6.86
N TYR A 106 -4.64 3.03 6.73
CA TYR A 106 -5.21 4.10 5.92
C TYR A 106 -4.32 4.37 4.71
N LEU A 107 -4.95 4.59 3.56
CA LEU A 107 -4.32 5.01 2.33
C LEU A 107 -4.68 6.47 2.06
N GLN A 108 -3.66 7.30 1.88
CA GLN A 108 -3.80 8.70 1.50
C GLN A 108 -3.21 8.94 0.12
N HIS A 109 -3.96 9.66 -0.70
CA HIS A 109 -3.54 10.11 -2.02
C HIS A 109 -4.46 11.26 -2.45
N LYS A 110 -4.01 12.17 -3.33
CA LYS A 110 -4.84 13.29 -3.80
C LYS A 110 -6.13 12.89 -4.55
N TYR A 111 -6.25 11.63 -4.98
CA TYR A 111 -7.44 11.06 -5.64
C TYR A 111 -8.39 10.36 -4.65
N ILE A 112 -8.07 10.39 -3.36
CA ILE A 112 -8.88 9.85 -2.28
C ILE A 112 -9.46 11.06 -1.55
N PRO A 113 -10.77 11.35 -1.71
CA PRO A 113 -11.37 12.57 -1.21
C PRO A 113 -11.53 12.59 0.32
N GLU A 114 -11.45 11.44 0.98
CA GLU A 114 -11.61 11.31 2.42
C GLU A 114 -10.46 11.98 3.18
N GLU A 115 -10.78 12.89 4.11
CA GLU A 115 -9.79 13.63 4.91
C GLU A 115 -8.86 12.71 5.71
N MET A 116 -9.40 11.62 6.27
CA MET A 116 -8.61 10.61 7.00
C MET A 116 -7.94 9.58 6.07
N GLY A 117 -8.18 9.66 4.77
CA GLY A 117 -7.82 8.64 3.79
C GLY A 117 -8.79 7.46 3.76
N LEU A 118 -8.53 6.55 2.82
CA LEU A 118 -9.29 5.33 2.61
C LEU A 118 -8.81 4.25 3.60
N GLU A 119 -9.71 3.68 4.40
CA GLU A 119 -9.36 2.53 5.23
C GLU A 119 -9.27 1.25 4.39
N ILE A 120 -8.11 0.60 4.42
CA ILE A 120 -7.89 -0.69 3.77
C ILE A 120 -8.30 -1.82 4.72
N LEU A 121 -9.23 -2.67 4.28
CA LEU A 121 -9.71 -3.78 5.11
C LEU A 121 -8.61 -4.81 5.35
N LEU A 122 -8.41 -5.17 6.61
CA LEU A 122 -7.48 -6.21 7.04
C LEU A 122 -8.15 -7.59 7.04
N SER A 123 -7.39 -8.64 6.75
CA SER A 123 -7.86 -10.01 6.95
C SER A 123 -7.88 -10.37 8.45
N ALA A 124 -8.74 -11.33 8.82
CA ALA A 124 -8.75 -11.86 10.17
C ALA A 124 -7.44 -12.62 10.44
N GLN A 125 -6.97 -12.60 11.69
CA GLN A 125 -5.92 -13.50 12.13
C GLN A 125 -6.56 -14.87 12.34
N ASN A 126 -6.25 -15.83 11.46
CA ASN A 126 -6.53 -17.25 11.70
C ASN A 126 -5.58 -17.80 12.76
#